data_AF-D8FFM2-F1
#
_entry.id   AF-D8FFM2-F1
#
_cell.length_a   1.000
_cell.length_b   1.000
_cell.length_c   1.000
_cell.angle_alpha   90.00
_cell.angle_beta   90.00
_cell.angle_gamma   90.00
#
_symmetry.space_group_name_H-M   'P 1'
#
loop_
_entity.id
_entity.type
_entity.pdbx_description
1 polymer ?
#
loop_
_entity_poly.entity_id
_entity_poly.type
_entity_poly.pdbx_seq_one_letter_code
_entity_poly.pdbx_strand_id
1 'polypeptide(L)'
;MQPTHEHAETSYEPRFIVKQNKETLETRCFGSTHTDYSPIKILNSYHVRWPVEIGIKDLIENYYLNKPIGTSPEKVELHYYCVMLARMTIDYFRSILCCREWQSPEDWKCVLSTIRTSMFSNQNCELSRDDSGDLLLTFLDGDRYGVKKQLAKRMEQRKNAGLNRVSWWGGIGVQIEVKNQYQL
;
A
#
# COMPACT_ATOMS: atom_id res chain seq x y z
N MET A 1 -22.66 9.34 -48.28
CA MET A 1 -22.94 8.04 -47.63
C MET A 1 -22.93 8.32 -46.13
N GLN A 2 -24.10 8.42 -45.49
CA GLN A 2 -24.20 8.64 -44.04
C GLN A 2 -23.93 7.31 -43.32
N PRO A 3 -23.20 7.33 -42.18
CA PRO A 3 -22.98 6.11 -41.42
C PRO A 3 -24.30 5.69 -40.77
N THR A 4 -24.75 4.48 -41.10
CA THR A 4 -25.86 3.79 -40.43
C THR A 4 -25.41 3.44 -39.01
N HIS A 5 -25.91 4.15 -38.02
CA HIS A 5 -25.77 3.77 -36.62
C HIS A 5 -26.71 2.60 -36.33
N GLU A 6 -26.14 1.47 -35.94
CA GLU A 6 -26.89 0.30 -35.48
C GLU A 6 -27.20 0.50 -33.98
N HIS A 7 -28.47 0.75 -33.66
CA HIS A 7 -28.94 0.82 -32.27
C HIS A 7 -29.45 -0.56 -31.86
N ALA A 8 -28.73 -1.24 -30.97
CA ALA A 8 -29.18 -2.48 -30.35
C ALA A 8 -29.89 -2.13 -29.02
N GLU A 9 -31.21 -2.34 -28.95
CA GLU A 9 -31.97 -2.35 -27.70
C GLU A 9 -31.77 -3.72 -27.02
N THR A 10 -31.20 -3.72 -25.81
CA THR A 10 -31.22 -4.90 -24.94
C THR A 10 -32.49 -4.85 -24.09
N SER A 11 -33.33 -5.89 -24.18
CA SER A 11 -34.62 -6.04 -23.48
C SER A 11 -34.47 -6.34 -21.98
N TYR A 12 -33.52 -5.67 -21.33
CA TYR A 12 -33.12 -5.98 -19.97
C TYR A 12 -33.85 -5.06 -18.99
N GLU A 13 -34.61 -5.62 -18.05
CA GLU A 13 -35.29 -4.85 -17.00
C GLU A 13 -34.38 -4.72 -15.75
N PRO A 14 -33.69 -3.58 -15.55
CA PRO A 14 -32.89 -3.37 -14.36
C PRO A 14 -33.78 -3.17 -13.13
N ARG A 15 -33.32 -3.70 -11.99
CA ARG A 15 -33.97 -3.46 -10.70
C ARG A 15 -33.39 -2.22 -10.04
N PHE A 16 -34.26 -1.34 -9.55
CA PHE A 16 -33.85 -0.13 -8.82
C PHE A 16 -34.17 -0.24 -7.32
N ILE A 17 -33.19 0.11 -6.49
CA ILE A 17 -33.32 0.17 -5.04
C ILE A 17 -33.10 1.61 -4.59
N VAL A 18 -34.01 2.12 -3.76
CA VAL A 18 -33.93 3.47 -3.21
C VAL A 18 -33.54 3.39 -1.74
N LYS A 19 -32.47 4.11 -1.36
CA LYS A 19 -32.07 4.33 0.03
C LYS A 19 -32.32 5.79 0.38
N GLN A 20 -33.17 6.03 1.39
CA GLN A 20 -33.42 7.36 1.91
C GLN A 20 -32.83 7.49 3.31
N ASN A 21 -32.13 8.60 3.56
CA ASN A 21 -31.75 9.00 4.91
C ASN A 21 -33.00 9.56 5.62
N LYS A 22 -33.35 9.02 6.80
CA LYS A 22 -34.56 9.41 7.52
C LYS A 22 -34.48 10.81 8.15
N GLU A 23 -33.29 11.30 8.43
CA GLU A 23 -33.05 12.59 9.09
C GLU A 23 -32.91 13.71 8.07
N THR A 24 -32.10 13.48 7.02
CA THR A 24 -31.82 14.50 5.99
C THR A 24 -32.75 14.43 4.79
N LEU A 25 -33.60 13.39 4.70
CA LEU A 25 -34.44 13.06 3.54
C LEU A 25 -33.67 12.84 2.22
N GLU A 26 -32.34 12.84 2.27
CA GLU A 26 -31.47 12.60 1.12
C GLU A 26 -31.76 11.22 0.55
N THR A 27 -32.03 11.15 -0.75
CA THR A 27 -32.41 9.93 -1.44
C THR A 27 -31.34 9.52 -2.44
N ARG A 28 -30.93 8.26 -2.41
CA ARG A 28 -29.97 7.66 -3.34
C ARG A 28 -30.60 6.46 -4.04
N CYS A 29 -30.40 6.36 -5.34
CA CYS A 29 -30.90 5.26 -6.17
C CYS A 29 -29.74 4.37 -6.62
N PHE A 30 -29.96 3.06 -6.61
CA PHE A 30 -29.01 2.04 -6.98
C PHE A 30 -29.66 1.11 -8.00
N GLY A 31 -29.08 1.02 -9.20
CA GLY A 31 -29.53 0.10 -10.24
C GLY A 31 -28.78 -1.23 -10.16
N SER A 32 -29.44 -2.35 -10.43
CA SER A 32 -28.78 -3.64 -10.50
C SER A 32 -29.36 -4.50 -11.61
N THR A 33 -28.49 -5.30 -12.22
CA THR A 33 -28.86 -6.38 -13.10
C THR A 33 -29.34 -7.60 -12.31
N HIS A 34 -28.91 -7.78 -11.07
CA HIS A 34 -29.35 -8.92 -10.26
C HIS A 34 -30.76 -8.70 -9.70
N THR A 35 -31.78 -9.12 -10.47
CA THR A 35 -33.20 -9.00 -10.11
C THR A 35 -33.57 -9.90 -8.93
N ASP A 36 -32.86 -11.01 -8.76
CA ASP A 36 -33.02 -12.01 -7.70
C ASP A 36 -32.41 -11.58 -6.35
N TYR A 37 -31.51 -10.58 -6.33
CA TYR A 37 -30.85 -10.16 -5.09
C TYR A 37 -31.78 -9.37 -4.17
N SER A 38 -31.64 -9.57 -2.86
CA SER A 38 -32.35 -8.72 -1.91
C SER A 38 -31.87 -7.26 -1.98
N PRO A 39 -32.71 -6.27 -1.67
CA PRO A 39 -32.30 -4.86 -1.63
C PRO A 39 -31.05 -4.62 -0.77
N ILE A 40 -30.95 -5.30 0.38
CA ILE A 40 -29.80 -5.22 1.29
C ILE A 40 -28.54 -5.78 0.62
N LYS A 41 -28.63 -6.90 -0.09
CA LYS A 41 -27.48 -7.50 -0.80
C LYS A 41 -26.96 -6.56 -1.90
N ILE A 42 -27.84 -5.91 -2.64
CA ILE A 42 -27.46 -4.90 -3.64
C ILE A 42 -26.73 -3.73 -2.96
N LEU A 43 -27.31 -3.17 -1.89
CA LEU A 43 -26.69 -2.07 -1.15
C LEU A 43 -25.33 -2.44 -0.55
N ASN A 44 -25.19 -3.64 0.01
CA ASN A 44 -23.92 -4.13 0.55
C ASN A 44 -22.87 -4.32 -0.56
N SER A 45 -23.27 -4.76 -1.74
CA SER A 45 -22.36 -4.86 -2.90
C SER A 45 -21.88 -3.49 -3.35
N TYR A 46 -22.78 -2.49 -3.36
CA TYR A 46 -22.43 -1.10 -3.63
C TYR A 46 -21.50 -0.48 -2.57
N HIS A 47 -21.49 -1.00 -1.35
CA HIS A 47 -20.57 -0.55 -0.31
C HIS A 47 -19.10 -0.82 -0.69
N VAL A 48 -18.84 -1.86 -1.50
CA VAL A 48 -17.49 -2.24 -1.97
C VAL A 48 -16.86 -1.15 -2.86
N ARG A 49 -17.67 -0.27 -3.47
CA ARG A 49 -17.18 0.87 -4.25
C ARG A 49 -16.24 1.76 -3.44
N TRP A 50 -16.56 1.99 -2.16
CA TRP A 50 -15.80 2.91 -1.32
C TRP A 50 -14.38 2.39 -1.02
N PRO A 51 -14.18 1.12 -0.60
CA PRO A 51 -12.86 0.50 -0.55
C PRO A 51 -12.06 0.58 -1.86
N VAL A 52 -12.72 0.40 -3.01
CA VAL A 52 -12.06 0.52 -4.33
C VAL A 52 -11.60 1.96 -4.58
N GLU A 53 -12.45 2.95 -4.33
CA GLU A 53 -12.10 4.37 -4.48
C GLU A 53 -10.94 4.78 -3.55
N ILE A 54 -10.97 4.33 -2.29
CA ILE A 54 -9.87 4.55 -1.34
C ILE A 54 -8.58 3.87 -1.84
N GLY A 55 -8.67 2.62 -2.31
CA GLY A 55 -7.54 1.90 -2.84
C GLY A 55 -6.89 2.60 -4.04
N ILE A 56 -7.70 3.12 -4.97
CA ILE A 56 -7.20 3.89 -6.12
C ILE A 56 -6.52 5.18 -5.67
N LYS A 57 -7.09 5.91 -4.69
CA LYS A 57 -6.47 7.12 -4.12
C LYS A 57 -5.11 6.79 -3.51
N ASP A 58 -5.01 5.72 -2.72
CA ASP A 58 -3.73 5.26 -2.16
C ASP A 58 -2.70 4.95 -3.26
N LEU A 59 -3.09 4.23 -4.30
CA LEU A 59 -2.19 3.90 -5.42
C LEU A 59 -1.73 5.15 -6.18
N ILE A 60 -2.60 6.15 -6.35
CA ILE A 60 -2.23 7.43 -6.99
C ILE A 60 -1.25 8.21 -6.11
N GLU A 61 -1.59 8.40 -4.83
CA GLU A 61 -0.83 9.26 -3.91
C GLU A 61 0.52 8.66 -3.52
N ASN A 62 0.54 7.35 -3.24
CA ASN A 62 1.71 6.68 -2.67
C ASN A 62 2.55 5.93 -3.72
N TYR A 63 1.96 5.53 -4.84
CA TYR A 63 2.63 4.70 -5.86
C TYR A 63 2.63 5.34 -7.25
N TYR A 64 2.10 6.56 -7.40
CA TYR A 64 2.11 7.32 -8.66
C TYR A 64 1.44 6.57 -9.83
N LEU A 65 0.35 5.83 -9.54
CA LEU A 65 -0.41 5.08 -10.54
C LEU A 65 -0.76 5.92 -11.78
N ASN A 66 -1.08 7.20 -11.59
CA ASN A 66 -1.47 8.12 -12.66
C ASN A 66 -0.30 8.80 -13.40
N LYS A 67 0.96 8.42 -13.15
CA LYS A 67 2.15 9.01 -13.78
C LYS A 67 3.02 7.93 -14.45
N PRO A 68 2.55 7.32 -15.54
CA PRO A 68 3.36 6.35 -16.28
C PRO A 68 4.60 7.00 -16.88
N ILE A 69 5.71 6.28 -16.87
CA ILE A 69 7.02 6.73 -17.37
C ILE A 69 7.13 6.78 -18.91
N GLY A 70 6.04 6.56 -19.63
CA GLY A 70 5.99 6.59 -21.09
C GLY A 70 4.56 6.56 -21.63
N THR A 71 4.44 6.78 -22.94
CA THR A 71 3.15 6.89 -23.65
C THR A 71 2.80 5.67 -24.50
N SER A 72 3.73 4.73 -24.70
CA SER A 72 3.42 3.50 -25.43
C SER A 72 2.62 2.53 -24.55
N PRO A 73 1.67 1.75 -25.11
CA PRO A 73 0.83 0.83 -24.35
C PRO A 73 1.64 -0.12 -23.45
N GLU A 74 2.76 -0.64 -23.94
CA GLU A 74 3.63 -1.58 -23.23
C GLU A 74 4.30 -0.93 -22.02
N LYS A 75 4.71 0.33 -22.14
CA LYS A 75 5.32 1.09 -21.04
C LYS A 75 4.29 1.46 -19.97
N VAL A 76 3.06 1.77 -20.39
CA VAL A 76 1.95 2.04 -19.47
C VAL A 76 1.55 0.77 -18.72
N GLU A 77 1.46 -0.36 -19.42
CA GLU A 77 1.16 -1.66 -18.81
C GLU A 77 2.25 -2.09 -17.82
N LEU A 78 3.53 -1.99 -18.22
CA LEU A 78 4.66 -2.26 -17.33
C LEU A 78 4.63 -1.37 -16.07
N HIS A 79 4.28 -0.10 -16.20
CA HIS A 79 4.12 0.80 -15.06
C HIS A 79 3.08 0.28 -14.06
N TYR A 80 1.92 -0.17 -14.55
CA TYR A 80 0.89 -0.74 -13.68
C TYR A 80 1.34 -2.04 -12.99
N TYR A 81 2.07 -2.92 -13.69
CA TYR A 81 2.68 -4.09 -13.05
C TYR A 81 3.66 -3.73 -11.94
N CYS A 82 4.54 -2.75 -12.18
CA CYS A 82 5.48 -2.25 -11.17
C CYS A 82 4.75 -1.68 -9.95
N VAL A 83 3.69 -0.91 -10.15
CA VAL A 83 2.85 -0.37 -9.05
C VAL A 83 2.22 -1.50 -8.23
N MET A 84 1.65 -2.53 -8.88
CA MET A 84 1.07 -3.68 -8.19
C MET A 84 2.11 -4.44 -7.37
N LEU A 85 3.27 -4.74 -7.96
CA LEU A 85 4.37 -5.42 -7.28
C LEU A 85 4.89 -4.61 -6.09
N ALA A 86 5.04 -3.30 -6.24
CA ALA A 86 5.45 -2.42 -5.15
C ALA A 86 4.42 -2.45 -4.01
N ARG A 87 3.12 -2.34 -4.32
CA ARG A 87 2.05 -2.41 -3.32
C ARG A 87 2.05 -3.73 -2.57
N MET A 88 2.12 -4.85 -3.28
CA MET A 88 2.18 -6.19 -2.66
C MET A 88 3.42 -6.37 -1.79
N THR A 89 4.58 -5.88 -2.26
CA THR A 89 5.84 -5.96 -1.50
C THR A 89 5.74 -5.17 -0.21
N ILE A 90 5.15 -3.97 -0.25
CA ILE A 90 4.96 -3.15 0.94
C ILE A 90 3.92 -3.78 1.88
N ASP A 91 2.82 -4.34 1.37
CA ASP A 91 1.84 -5.02 2.21
C ASP A 91 2.44 -6.28 2.87
N TYR A 92 3.28 -7.02 2.16
CA TYR A 92 4.01 -8.15 2.71
C TYR A 92 5.03 -7.70 3.77
N PHE A 93 5.83 -6.68 3.46
CA PHE A 93 6.78 -6.07 4.40
C PHE A 93 6.07 -5.63 5.68
N ARG A 94 4.91 -4.96 5.54
CA ARG A 94 4.04 -4.57 6.66
C ARG A 94 3.54 -5.79 7.42
N SER A 95 3.06 -6.84 6.76
CA SER A 95 2.59 -8.03 7.46
C SER A 95 3.66 -8.70 8.34
N ILE A 96 4.94 -8.47 8.01
CA ILE A 96 6.09 -9.07 8.71
C ILE A 96 6.67 -8.13 9.78
N LEU A 97 6.63 -6.81 9.53
CA LEU A 97 7.30 -5.79 10.34
C LEU A 97 6.36 -4.85 11.10
N CYS A 98 5.08 -4.75 10.74
CA CYS A 98 4.13 -3.93 11.49
C CYS A 98 3.83 -4.59 12.83
N CYS A 99 4.43 -4.04 13.87
CA CYS A 99 3.95 -4.16 15.22
C CYS A 99 2.73 -3.25 15.45
N ARG A 100 1.92 -3.54 16.48
CA ARG A 100 0.66 -2.81 16.78
C ARG A 100 0.88 -1.29 16.88
N GLU A 101 2.09 -0.88 17.20
CA GLU A 101 2.54 0.49 17.43
C GLU A 101 2.77 1.29 16.13
N TRP A 102 2.62 0.69 14.94
CA TRP A 102 2.59 1.37 13.63
C TRP A 102 1.17 1.58 13.09
N GLN A 103 0.18 1.47 13.95
CA GLN A 103 -1.15 2.02 13.66
C GLN A 103 -1.15 3.48 14.13
N SER A 104 -1.87 4.36 13.43
CA SER A 104 -2.08 5.71 13.99
C SER A 104 -2.80 5.59 15.34
N PRO A 105 -2.78 6.62 16.20
CA PRO A 105 -3.57 6.63 17.44
C PRO A 105 -5.06 6.30 17.21
N GLU A 106 -5.56 6.54 16.00
CA GLU A 106 -6.92 6.25 15.50
C GLU A 106 -7.06 4.86 14.85
N ASP A 107 -6.07 3.98 15.02
CA ASP A 107 -5.99 2.63 14.45
C ASP A 107 -5.89 2.58 12.91
N TRP A 108 -5.46 3.69 12.28
CA TRP A 108 -5.33 3.70 10.83
C TRP A 108 -4.09 2.95 10.36
N LYS A 109 -4.27 2.19 9.29
CA LYS A 109 -3.21 1.45 8.60
C LYS A 109 -2.18 2.43 8.04
N CYS A 110 -0.92 2.33 8.49
CA CYS A 110 0.22 3.04 7.87
C CYS A 110 0.25 2.87 6.35
N VAL A 111 0.50 3.95 5.60
CA VAL A 111 0.67 3.90 4.13
C VAL A 111 2.15 3.99 3.76
N LEU A 112 2.51 3.72 2.50
CA LEU A 112 3.91 3.75 2.06
C LEU A 112 4.59 5.09 2.36
N SER A 113 3.88 6.22 2.24
CA SER A 113 4.43 7.52 2.62
C SER A 113 4.81 7.58 4.10
N THR A 114 3.99 7.06 5.01
CA THR A 114 4.33 6.97 6.45
C THR A 114 5.58 6.14 6.68
N ILE A 115 5.66 4.95 6.06
CA ILE A 115 6.83 4.08 6.14
C ILE A 115 8.07 4.79 5.61
N ARG A 116 7.94 5.48 4.47
CA ARG A 116 9.04 6.21 3.84
C ARG A 116 9.54 7.32 4.74
N THR A 117 8.64 8.11 5.31
CA THR A 117 9.01 9.21 6.20
C THR A 117 9.64 8.69 7.49
N SER A 118 9.03 7.66 8.08
CA SER A 118 9.48 7.08 9.34
C SER A 118 10.79 6.30 9.22
N MET A 119 11.07 5.64 8.08
CA MET A 119 12.28 4.83 7.90
C MET A 119 13.42 5.55 7.17
N PHE A 120 13.09 6.41 6.19
CA PHE A 120 14.08 6.87 5.22
C PHE A 120 14.26 8.40 5.15
N SER A 121 13.27 9.22 5.53
CA SER A 121 13.36 10.68 5.28
C SER A 121 13.86 11.53 6.46
N ASN A 122 13.68 11.09 7.71
CA ASN A 122 13.90 11.93 8.89
C ASN A 122 14.87 11.32 9.90
N GLN A 123 15.95 10.67 9.45
CA GLN A 123 16.85 9.97 10.37
C GLN A 123 18.30 10.38 10.23
N ASN A 124 18.90 10.79 11.35
CA ASN A 124 20.35 10.80 11.51
C ASN A 124 20.81 9.35 11.59
N CYS A 125 21.63 8.95 10.62
CA CYS A 125 22.21 7.62 10.58
C CYS A 125 23.68 7.68 10.21
N GLU A 126 24.42 6.73 10.75
CA GLU A 126 25.80 6.45 10.37
C GLU A 126 25.82 5.17 9.54
N LEU A 127 26.63 5.17 8.49
CA LEU A 127 26.92 4.01 7.69
C LEU A 127 28.38 3.63 7.89
N SER A 128 28.61 2.42 8.38
CA SER A 128 29.95 1.87 8.58
C SER A 128 30.02 0.43 8.05
N ARG A 129 31.18 -0.19 8.21
CA ARG A 129 31.35 -1.63 7.99
C ARG A 129 31.54 -2.31 9.32
N ASP A 130 30.91 -3.46 9.49
CA ASP A 130 31.18 -4.32 10.63
C ASP A 130 32.44 -5.17 10.41
N ASP A 131 32.86 -5.91 11.44
CA ASP A 131 34.03 -6.78 11.38
C ASP A 131 33.90 -7.93 10.37
N SER A 132 32.67 -8.28 9.97
CA SER A 132 32.40 -9.28 8.95
C SER A 132 32.43 -8.72 7.51
N GLY A 133 32.61 -7.40 7.37
CA GLY A 133 32.58 -6.68 6.10
C GLY A 133 31.17 -6.35 5.59
N ASP A 134 30.13 -6.64 6.38
CA ASP A 134 28.75 -6.26 6.10
C ASP A 134 28.54 -4.75 6.36
N LEU A 135 27.54 -4.17 5.69
CA LEU A 135 27.15 -2.78 5.95
C LEU A 135 26.43 -2.69 7.29
N LEU A 136 26.93 -1.84 8.18
CA LEU A 136 26.29 -1.52 9.44
C LEU A 136 25.61 -0.15 9.34
N LEU A 137 24.28 -0.15 9.42
CA LEU A 137 23.46 1.06 9.47
C LEU A 137 23.07 1.34 10.92
N THR A 138 23.65 2.39 11.50
CA THR A 138 23.34 2.79 12.89
C THR A 138 22.40 3.99 12.88
N PHE A 139 21.18 3.81 13.36
CA PHE A 139 20.22 4.90 13.55
C PHE A 139 20.50 5.61 14.87
N LEU A 140 20.63 6.95 14.85
CA LEU A 140 21.07 7.73 16.02
C LEU A 140 19.93 8.37 16.83
N ASP A 141 18.73 8.49 16.26
CA ASP A 141 17.61 9.22 16.89
C ASP A 141 16.77 8.37 17.86
N GLY A 142 17.29 7.23 18.32
CA GLY A 142 16.54 6.26 19.10
C GLY A 142 15.42 5.59 18.30
N ASP A 143 14.52 4.92 19.02
CA ASP A 143 13.44 4.11 18.44
C ASP A 143 12.20 4.14 19.32
N ARG A 144 11.54 5.31 19.33
CA ARG A 144 10.35 5.59 20.17
C ARG A 144 9.24 4.55 20.01
N TYR A 145 9.10 3.97 18.82
CA TYR A 145 8.03 3.03 18.47
C TYR A 145 8.51 1.57 18.35
N GLY A 146 9.78 1.30 18.67
CA GLY A 146 10.34 -0.07 18.67
C GLY A 146 10.55 -0.72 17.30
N VAL A 147 10.30 -0.01 16.19
CA VAL A 147 10.35 -0.61 14.85
C VAL A 147 11.77 -0.76 14.34
N LYS A 148 12.68 0.16 14.64
CA LYS A 148 14.07 0.00 14.21
C LYS A 148 14.71 -1.21 14.88
N LYS A 149 14.40 -1.46 16.16
CA LYS A 149 14.83 -2.66 16.90
C LYS A 149 14.22 -3.94 16.34
N GLN A 150 12.95 -3.92 15.94
CA GLN A 150 12.32 -5.08 15.29
C GLN A 150 12.91 -5.36 13.92
N LEU A 151 13.15 -4.31 13.14
CA LEU A 151 13.81 -4.40 11.85
C LEU A 151 15.22 -4.97 12.00
N ALA A 152 16.01 -4.48 12.99
CA ALA A 152 17.31 -5.04 13.32
C ALA A 152 17.23 -6.53 13.65
N LYS A 153 16.31 -6.93 14.53
CA LYS A 153 16.08 -8.35 14.88
C LYS A 153 15.72 -9.19 13.65
N ARG A 154 14.91 -8.65 12.72
CA ARG A 154 14.51 -9.35 11.50
C ARG A 154 15.67 -9.47 10.51
N MET A 155 16.48 -8.43 10.35
CA MET A 155 17.70 -8.50 9.54
C MET A 155 18.69 -9.52 10.09
N GLU A 156 18.84 -9.59 11.42
CA GLU A 156 19.64 -10.60 12.11
C GLU A 156 19.12 -12.03 11.83
N GLN A 157 17.80 -12.25 11.95
CA GLN A 157 17.18 -13.54 11.61
C GLN A 157 17.43 -13.92 10.14
N ARG A 158 17.34 -12.96 9.22
CA ARG A 158 17.63 -13.19 7.80
C ARG A 158 19.10 -13.48 7.57
N LYS A 159 20.01 -12.83 8.31
CA LYS A 159 21.46 -13.08 8.26
C LYS A 159 21.75 -14.52 8.65
N ASN A 160 21.18 -14.96 9.76
CA ASN A 160 21.32 -16.33 10.27
C ASN A 160 20.74 -17.38 9.31
N ALA A 161 19.71 -17.04 8.54
CA ALA A 161 19.15 -17.89 7.49
C ALA A 161 19.90 -17.81 6.14
N GLY A 162 20.96 -16.99 6.02
CA GLY A 162 21.68 -16.76 4.76
C GLY A 162 20.91 -15.92 3.74
N LEU A 163 19.80 -15.30 4.12
CA LEU A 163 18.88 -14.54 3.25
C LEU A 163 19.12 -13.02 3.29
N ASN A 164 20.22 -12.58 3.88
CA ASN A 164 20.56 -11.17 4.06
C ASN A 164 21.74 -10.72 3.18
N ARG A 165 22.08 -11.46 2.13
CA ARG A 165 23.14 -11.08 1.19
C ARG A 165 22.55 -10.56 -0.10
N VAL A 166 23.09 -9.46 -0.60
CA VAL A 166 22.66 -8.84 -1.86
C VAL A 166 23.72 -9.11 -2.93
N SER A 167 23.36 -9.86 -3.96
CA SER A 167 24.29 -10.32 -5.00
C SER A 167 24.95 -9.15 -5.75
N TRP A 168 24.19 -8.13 -6.11
CA TRP A 168 24.71 -6.94 -6.80
C TRP A 168 25.48 -5.97 -5.88
N TRP A 169 25.55 -6.24 -4.58
CA TRP A 169 26.46 -5.55 -3.64
C TRP A 169 27.73 -6.37 -3.37
N GLY A 170 28.04 -7.37 -4.20
CA GLY A 170 29.19 -8.25 -3.98
C GLY A 170 28.97 -9.26 -2.85
N GLY A 171 27.71 -9.60 -2.55
CA GLY A 171 27.38 -10.54 -1.49
C GLY A 171 27.42 -9.94 -0.08
N ILE A 172 27.47 -8.62 0.02
CA ILE A 172 27.44 -7.87 1.27
C ILE A 172 26.02 -7.88 1.84
N GLY A 173 25.90 -8.05 3.16
CA GLY A 173 24.64 -7.94 3.89
C GLY A 173 24.47 -6.62 4.63
N VAL A 174 23.29 -6.42 5.22
CA VAL A 174 22.97 -5.22 6.00
C VAL A 174 22.63 -5.59 7.42
N GLN A 175 23.30 -4.95 8.36
CA GLN A 175 22.98 -4.97 9.78
C GLN A 175 22.49 -3.61 10.22
N ILE A 176 21.66 -3.64 11.26
CA ILE A 176 21.02 -2.44 11.76
C ILE A 176 21.28 -2.35 13.26
N GLU A 177 21.78 -1.21 13.67
CA GLU A 177 21.95 -0.84 15.07
C GLU A 177 21.11 0.40 15.38
N VAL A 178 20.67 0.52 16.63
CA VAL A 178 19.86 1.65 17.10
C VAL A 178 20.52 2.23 18.33
N LYS A 179 20.97 3.47 18.22
CA LYS A 179 21.49 4.31 19.32
C LYS A 179 20.53 5.48 19.55
N ASN A 180 20.64 6.12 20.70
CA ASN A 180 19.94 7.36 21.00
C ASN A 180 20.95 8.42 21.44
N GLN A 181 21.39 9.25 20.50
CA GLN A 181 22.37 10.31 20.74
C GLN A 181 21.84 11.44 21.63
N TYR A 182 20.53 11.48 21.88
CA TYR A 182 19.87 12.49 22.72
C TYR A 182 19.54 11.97 24.13
N GLN A 183 19.79 10.69 24.42
CA GLN A 183 19.78 10.17 25.79
C GLN A 183 21.18 10.32 26.38
N LEU A 184 21.38 11.44 27.08
CA LEU A 184 22.46 11.62 28.07
C LEU A 184 22.18 10.76 29.31
#